data_AF-A0A8J2P359-F1
#
_entry.id   AF-A0A8J2P359-F1
#
_cell.length_a   1.000
_cell.length_b   1.000
_cell.length_c   1.000
_cell.angle_alpha   90.00
_cell.angle_beta   90.00
_cell.angle_gamma   90.00
#
_symmetry.space_group_name_H-M   'P 1'
#
loop_
_entity.id
_entity.type
_entity.pdbx_description
1 polymer ?
#
loop_
_entity_poly.entity_id
_entity_poly.type
_entity_poly.pdbx_seq_one_letter_code
_entity_poly.pdbx_strand_id
1 'polypeptide(L)'
;YFYFKDRIGDTFRWKGENVSTAEVESVISNLCDLKDCVAFGVTVPGTDGRACMVVLADTPKTLDLNDLADGIYRNLPSYARPMFLRVTLQIESTGTHKMIKRELQEEGYNVTIVQDPLFFYTNGKYVTLDEDLYQKIMHCKIRV
;
A
#
# COMPACT_ATOMS: atom_id res chain seq x y z
N TYR A 1 20.17 14.17 9.15
CA TYR A 1 18.70 14.30 9.14
C TYR A 1 18.13 13.45 10.26
N PHE A 2 17.53 14.06 11.29
CA PHE A 2 16.84 13.35 12.36
C PHE A 2 15.40 13.12 11.92
N TYR A 3 15.01 11.87 11.63
CA TYR A 3 13.62 11.49 11.43
C TYR A 3 13.04 11.05 12.77
N PHE A 4 12.12 11.85 13.34
CA PHE A 4 11.26 11.41 14.44
C PHE A 4 10.29 10.36 13.89
N LYS A 5 10.71 9.09 13.92
CA LYS A 5 9.87 7.94 13.56
C LYS A 5 8.99 7.62 14.77
N ASP A 6 7.80 8.21 14.79
CA ASP A 6 6.80 7.98 15.83
C ASP A 6 6.58 6.47 16.03
N ARG A 7 6.56 6.01 17.28
CA ARG A 7 6.68 4.59 17.68
C ARG A 7 5.39 3.79 17.51
N ILE A 8 4.69 3.92 16.39
CA ILE A 8 3.49 3.13 16.10
C ILE A 8 3.65 2.44 14.75
N GLY A 9 4.60 1.52 14.69
CA GLY A 9 4.61 0.51 13.64
C GLY A 9 3.52 -0.50 13.95
N ASP A 10 2.36 -0.37 13.30
CA ASP A 10 1.35 -1.41 13.37
C ASP A 10 1.87 -2.65 12.66
N THR A 11 1.56 -3.82 13.22
CA THR A 11 1.77 -5.09 12.54
C THR A 11 0.43 -5.64 12.08
N PHE A 12 0.37 -6.18 10.87
CA PHE A 12 -0.78 -6.96 10.42
C PHE A 12 -0.33 -8.37 10.05
N ARG A 13 -1.28 -9.31 10.10
CA ARG A 13 -1.01 -10.71 9.78
C ARG A 13 -1.48 -11.03 8.36
N TRP A 14 -0.60 -11.57 7.54
CA TRP A 14 -0.89 -11.98 6.16
C TRP A 14 -0.36 -13.38 5.89
N LYS A 15 -1.23 -14.29 5.43
CA LYS A 15 -0.85 -15.69 5.12
C LYS A 15 -0.08 -16.38 6.26
N GLY A 16 -0.43 -16.07 7.50
CA GLY A 16 0.21 -16.62 8.70
C GLY A 16 1.42 -15.83 9.22
N GLU A 17 2.00 -14.94 8.42
CA GLU A 17 3.19 -14.14 8.74
C GLU A 17 2.83 -12.76 9.33
N ASN A 18 3.70 -12.22 10.19
CA ASN A 18 3.55 -10.85 10.69
C ASN A 18 4.31 -9.88 9.79
N VAL A 19 3.63 -8.82 9.36
CA VAL A 19 4.20 -7.77 8.53
C VAL A 19 4.22 -6.46 9.31
N SER A 20 5.40 -5.84 9.40
CA SER A 20 5.59 -4.54 10.01
C SER A 20 5.29 -3.43 8.99
N THR A 21 4.33 -2.56 9.28
CA THR A 21 4.06 -1.41 8.38
C THR A 21 5.27 -0.48 8.30
N ALA A 22 5.97 -0.28 9.42
CA ALA A 22 7.12 0.61 9.50
C ALA A 22 8.36 0.13 8.70
N GLU A 23 8.47 -1.18 8.45
CA GLU A 23 9.51 -1.76 7.60
C GLU A 23 9.16 -1.54 6.12
N VAL A 24 7.93 -1.87 5.75
CA VAL A 24 7.41 -1.67 4.38
C VAL A 24 7.47 -0.20 3.98
N GLU A 25 7.00 0.71 4.84
CA GLU A 25 7.11 2.16 4.66
C GLU A 25 8.56 2.60 4.46
N SER A 26 9.47 2.09 5.29
CA SER A 26 10.89 2.47 5.18
C SER A 26 11.50 2.03 3.86
N VAL A 27 11.18 0.83 3.38
CA VAL A 27 11.69 0.33 2.11
C VAL A 27 11.13 1.16 0.96
N ILE A 28 9.81 1.39 0.94
CA ILE A 28 9.15 2.12 -0.15
C ILE A 28 9.59 3.57 -0.19
N SER A 29 9.65 4.24 0.96
CA SER A 29 10.15 5.62 1.04
C SER A 29 11.57 5.70 0.48
N ASN A 30 12.46 4.76 0.80
CA ASN A 30 13.83 4.72 0.25
C ASN A 30 13.88 4.47 -1.27
N LEU A 31 12.96 3.66 -1.81
CA LEU A 31 12.88 3.40 -3.25
C LEU A 31 12.30 4.58 -4.03
N CYS A 32 11.51 5.42 -3.37
CA CYS A 32 10.77 6.52 -3.96
C CYS A 32 11.38 7.90 -3.60
N ASP A 33 12.71 8.01 -3.47
CA ASP A 33 13.40 9.27 -3.16
C ASP A 33 12.92 9.95 -1.85
N LEU A 34 12.69 9.15 -0.80
CA LEU A 34 12.20 9.60 0.51
C LEU A 34 10.81 10.27 0.48
N LYS A 35 9.97 9.89 -0.49
CA LYS A 35 8.56 10.30 -0.52
C LYS A 35 7.78 9.78 0.68
N ASP A 36 6.79 10.56 1.10
CA ASP A 36 5.88 10.18 2.17
C ASP A 36 5.02 8.99 1.75
N CYS A 37 5.01 7.97 2.58
CA CYS A 37 4.17 6.80 2.37
C CYS A 37 3.61 6.26 3.68
N VAL A 38 2.46 5.61 3.59
CA VAL A 38 1.76 4.99 4.71
C VAL A 38 1.35 3.59 4.31
N ALA A 39 1.76 2.59 5.09
CA ALA A 39 1.41 1.19 4.90
C ALA A 39 0.39 0.73 5.94
N PHE A 40 -0.54 -0.10 5.51
CA PHE A 40 -1.54 -0.71 6.39
C PHE A 40 -2.08 -2.01 5.78
N GLY A 41 -2.71 -2.82 6.63
CA GLY A 41 -3.36 -4.06 6.20
C GLY A 41 -4.84 -3.84 5.85
N VAL A 42 -5.24 -4.25 4.64
CA VAL A 42 -6.63 -4.24 4.17
C VAL A 42 -7.19 -5.66 4.07
N THR A 43 -8.47 -5.82 4.37
CA THR A 43 -9.14 -7.11 4.24
C THR A 43 -9.46 -7.39 2.77
N VAL A 44 -9.09 -8.58 2.28
CA VAL A 44 -9.43 -9.01 0.92
C VAL A 44 -10.35 -10.24 1.01
N PRO A 45 -11.54 -10.20 0.37
CA PRO A 45 -12.43 -11.35 0.32
C PRO A 45 -11.72 -12.62 -0.16
N GLY A 46 -12.00 -13.75 0.49
CA GLY A 46 -11.43 -15.04 0.11
C GLY A 46 -9.99 -15.29 0.57
N THR A 47 -9.43 -14.42 1.41
CA THR A 47 -8.10 -14.61 2.03
C THR A 47 -8.13 -14.56 3.54
N ASP A 48 -7.17 -15.26 4.16
CA ASP A 48 -6.95 -15.21 5.60
C ASP A 48 -5.88 -14.17 5.95
N GLY A 49 -6.26 -13.21 6.79
CA GLY A 49 -5.43 -12.07 7.18
C GLY A 49 -5.73 -10.79 6.40
N ARG A 50 -4.76 -9.86 6.42
CA ARG A 50 -4.84 -8.55 5.78
C ARG A 50 -3.73 -8.39 4.75
N ALA A 51 -4.09 -8.08 3.51
CA ALA A 51 -3.13 -7.80 2.46
C ALA A 51 -2.48 -6.44 2.71
N CYS A 52 -1.20 -6.32 2.35
CA CYS A 52 -0.50 -5.05 2.47
C CYS A 52 -1.02 -4.05 1.43
N MET A 53 -1.40 -2.86 1.89
CA MET A 53 -1.74 -1.70 1.07
C MET A 53 -0.83 -0.54 1.46
N VAL A 54 -0.40 0.22 0.45
CA VAL A 54 0.45 1.40 0.63
C VAL A 54 -0.14 2.59 -0.08
N VAL A 55 -0.14 3.73 0.59
CA VAL A 55 -0.47 5.04 0.02
C VAL A 55 0.82 5.83 -0.08
N LEU A 56 1.13 6.33 -1.27
CA LEU A 56 2.36 7.04 -1.58
C LEU A 56 2.00 8.44 -2.10
N ALA A 57 2.60 9.47 -1.51
CA ALA A 57 2.54 10.83 -2.03
C ALA A 57 3.58 11.00 -3.14
N ASP A 58 3.15 11.27 -4.37
CA ASP A 58 4.03 11.49 -5.51
C ASP A 58 3.82 12.87 -6.14
N THR A 59 4.62 13.83 -5.68
CA THR A 59 4.71 15.18 -6.26
C THR A 59 6.19 15.59 -6.40
N PRO A 60 6.71 15.82 -7.63
CA PRO A 60 6.06 15.69 -8.94
C PRO A 60 5.89 14.22 -9.36
N LYS A 61 4.83 13.91 -10.14
CA LYS A 61 4.47 12.58 -10.65
C LYS A 61 5.59 11.92 -11.47
N THR A 62 6.59 11.39 -10.79
CA THR A 62 7.85 10.89 -11.35
C THR A 62 8.06 9.41 -11.04
N LEU A 63 7.12 8.81 -10.31
CA LEU A 63 7.20 7.42 -9.90
C LEU A 63 7.13 6.47 -11.10
N ASP A 64 8.17 5.66 -11.28
CA ASP A 64 8.11 4.48 -12.15
C ASP A 64 7.65 3.27 -11.34
N LEU A 65 6.48 2.75 -11.70
CA LEU A 65 5.87 1.59 -11.04
C LEU A 65 6.66 0.29 -11.28
N ASN A 66 7.38 0.17 -12.39
CA ASN A 66 8.19 -1.02 -12.67
C ASN A 66 9.43 -1.04 -11.79
N ASP A 67 10.13 0.10 -11.68
CA ASP A 67 11.30 0.22 -10.80
C ASP A 67 10.90 0.04 -9.33
N LEU A 68 9.74 0.58 -8.93
CA LEU A 68 9.18 0.35 -7.60
C LEU A 68 8.89 -1.14 -7.36
N ALA A 69 8.24 -1.82 -8.31
CA ALA A 69 7.93 -3.24 -8.19
C ALA A 69 9.20 -4.10 -8.08
N ASP A 70 10.22 -3.82 -8.89
CA ASP A 70 11.50 -4.51 -8.86
C ASP A 70 12.26 -4.23 -7.55
N GLY A 71 12.24 -2.98 -7.07
CA GLY A 71 12.80 -2.59 -5.79
C GLY A 71 12.13 -3.31 -4.63
N ILE A 72 10.80 -3.36 -4.60
CA ILE A 72 10.01 -4.09 -3.61
C ILE A 72 10.32 -5.59 -3.69
N TYR A 73 10.40 -6.16 -4.90
CA TYR A 73 10.71 -7.58 -5.09
C TYR A 73 12.05 -7.97 -4.47
N ARG A 74 13.07 -7.11 -4.60
CA ARG A 74 14.43 -7.34 -4.09
C ARG A 74 14.57 -7.08 -2.59
N ASN A 75 13.82 -6.12 -2.04
CA ASN A 75 13.98 -5.69 -0.65
C ASN A 75 12.94 -6.30 0.31
N LEU A 76 11.77 -6.73 -0.18
CA LEU A 76 10.69 -7.27 0.65
C LEU A 76 10.34 -8.74 0.30
N PRO A 77 10.13 -9.58 1.33
CA PRO A 77 9.67 -10.95 1.12
C PRO A 77 8.23 -10.97 0.59
N SER A 78 7.85 -12.04 -0.10
CA SER A 78 6.56 -12.15 -0.83
C SER A 78 5.32 -11.79 -0.02
N TYR A 79 5.31 -12.08 1.29
CA TYR A 79 4.19 -11.80 2.19
C TYR A 79 4.12 -10.32 2.64
N ALA A 80 5.23 -9.59 2.60
CA ALA A 80 5.29 -8.17 2.99
C ALA A 80 5.13 -7.22 1.80
N ARG A 81 5.05 -7.74 0.57
CA ARG A 81 4.92 -6.93 -0.64
C ARG A 81 3.54 -6.26 -0.67
N PRO A 82 3.45 -4.96 -0.95
CA PRO A 82 2.19 -4.26 -1.13
C PRO A 82 1.43 -4.84 -2.30
N MET A 83 0.29 -5.47 -2.02
CA MET A 83 -0.63 -5.97 -3.05
C MET A 83 -1.43 -4.84 -3.67
N PHE A 84 -1.67 -3.78 -2.90
CA PHE A 84 -2.36 -2.57 -3.35
C PHE A 84 -1.46 -1.35 -3.14
N LEU A 85 -1.43 -0.48 -4.14
CA LEU A 85 -0.71 0.78 -4.10
C LEU A 85 -1.66 1.90 -4.52
N ARG A 86 -1.77 2.95 -3.70
CA ARG A 86 -2.49 4.18 -4.04
C ARG A 86 -1.47 5.29 -4.20
N VAL A 87 -1.55 6.02 -5.30
CA VAL A 87 -0.68 7.19 -5.54
C VAL A 87 -1.53 8.44 -5.41
N THR A 88 -1.22 9.29 -4.45
CA THR A 88 -1.88 10.57 -4.23
C THR A 88 -0.90 11.72 -4.39
N LEU A 89 -1.38 12.95 -4.51
CA LEU A 89 -0.51 14.13 -4.61
C LEU A 89 0.14 14.47 -3.26
N GLN A 90 -0.62 14.33 -2.18
CA GLN A 90 -0.19 14.61 -0.82
C GLN A 90 -0.95 13.71 0.13
N ILE A 91 -0.29 13.25 1.19
CA ILE A 91 -0.97 12.60 2.30
C ILE A 91 -1.34 13.72 3.27
N GLU A 92 -2.64 13.99 3.40
CA GLU A 92 -3.13 15.07 4.26
C GLU A 92 -2.66 14.84 5.70
N SER A 93 -1.95 15.82 6.26
CA SER A 93 -1.42 15.79 7.64
C SER A 93 -2.34 16.53 8.63
N THR A 94 -3.55 16.93 8.23
CA THR A 94 -4.48 17.77 9.00
C THR A 94 -5.11 17.10 10.23
N GLY A 95 -4.53 15.99 10.71
CA GLY A 95 -4.89 15.30 11.94
C GLY A 95 -3.68 14.58 12.55
N THR A 96 -3.85 13.95 13.71
CA THR A 96 -2.81 13.03 14.21
C THR A 96 -2.65 11.87 13.22
N HIS A 97 -1.43 11.35 12.99
CA HIS A 97 -1.17 10.23 12.08
C HIS A 97 -2.11 9.03 12.27
N LYS A 98 -2.62 8.82 13.49
CA LYS A 98 -3.63 7.80 13.80
C LYS A 98 -4.97 8.00 13.08
N MET A 99 -5.46 9.24 13.00
CA MET A 99 -6.73 9.55 12.35
C MET A 99 -6.63 9.33 10.84
N ILE A 100 -5.56 9.83 10.23
CA ILE A 100 -5.29 9.64 8.79
C ILE A 100 -5.18 8.16 8.45
N LYS A 101 -4.43 7.38 9.24
CA LYS A 101 -4.29 5.93 8.98
C LYS A 101 -5.63 5.20 9.08
N ARG A 102 -6.50 5.60 10.00
CA ARG A 102 -7.83 5.02 10.14
C ARG A 102 -8.71 5.35 8.93
N GLU A 103 -8.71 6.61 8.48
CA GLU A 103 -9.45 7.02 7.28
C GLU A 103 -8.96 6.26 6.05
N LEU A 104 -7.65 6.19 5.83
CA LEU A 104 -7.06 5.42 4.73
C LEU A 104 -7.39 3.92 4.80
N GLN A 105 -7.48 3.35 6.01
CA GLN A 105 -7.91 1.96 6.21
C GLN A 105 -9.41 1.76 5.93
N GLU A 106 -10.26 2.73 6.25
CA GLU A 106 -11.70 2.72 5.97
C GLU A 106 -11.97 2.87 4.46
N GLU A 107 -11.22 3.72 3.77
CA GLU A 107 -11.28 3.87 2.31
C GLU A 107 -10.72 2.64 1.59
N GLY A 108 -9.57 2.14 2.05
CA GLY A 108 -8.89 0.98 1.49
C GLY A 108 -8.64 1.11 -0.01
N TYR A 109 -8.88 0.01 -0.74
CA TYR A 109 -8.74 -0.08 -2.20
C TYR A 109 -10.08 0.08 -2.93
N ASN A 110 -11.05 0.75 -2.31
CA ASN A 110 -12.37 0.92 -2.90
C ASN A 110 -12.35 2.01 -3.98
N VAL A 111 -12.44 1.58 -5.24
CA VAL A 111 -12.46 2.45 -6.44
C VAL A 111 -13.65 3.41 -6.49
N THR A 112 -14.74 3.17 -5.75
CA THR A 112 -15.90 4.08 -5.74
C THR A 112 -15.76 5.22 -4.73
N ILE A 113 -14.90 5.04 -3.72
CA ILE A 113 -14.63 6.04 -2.68
C ILE A 113 -13.37 6.83 -3.04
N VAL A 114 -12.33 6.11 -3.48
CA VAL A 114 -11.01 6.67 -3.78
C VAL A 114 -10.97 7.14 -5.24
N GLN A 115 -10.73 8.44 -5.44
CA GLN A 115 -10.55 9.02 -6.78
C GLN A 115 -9.10 9.00 -7.26
N ASP A 116 -8.16 8.71 -6.36
CA ASP A 116 -6.74 8.63 -6.68
C ASP A 116 -6.41 7.37 -7.50
N PRO A 117 -5.35 7.41 -8.32
CA PRO A 117 -4.84 6.22 -9.00
C PRO A 117 -4.54 5.07 -8.02
N LEU A 118 -5.29 3.98 -8.18
CA LEU A 118 -5.09 2.73 -7.48
C LEU A 118 -4.43 1.70 -8.40
N PHE A 119 -3.52 0.93 -7.83
CA PHE A 119 -2.78 -0.10 -8.53
C PHE A 119 -2.81 -1.40 -7.74
N PHE A 120 -2.82 -2.51 -8.47
CA PHE A 120 -2.81 -3.86 -7.95
C PHE A 120 -1.55 -4.59 -8.41
N TYR A 121 -0.87 -5.27 -7.48
CA TYR A 121 0.32 -6.05 -7.79
C TYR A 121 -0.07 -7.43 -8.32
N THR A 122 0.28 -7.69 -9.57
CA THR A 122 0.04 -8.99 -10.24
C THR A 122 1.21 -9.35 -11.13
N ASN A 123 1.62 -10.62 -11.14
CA ASN A 123 2.69 -11.15 -12.00
C ASN A 123 4.00 -10.32 -11.98
N GLY A 124 4.36 -9.74 -10.83
CA GLY A 124 5.58 -8.94 -10.70
C GLY A 124 5.45 -7.48 -11.10
N LYS A 125 4.25 -7.00 -11.44
CA LYS A 125 4.02 -5.61 -11.90
C LYS A 125 2.80 -5.01 -11.24
N TYR A 126 2.80 -3.68 -11.12
CA TYR A 126 1.60 -2.92 -10.73
C TYR A 126 0.75 -2.61 -11.97
N VAL A 127 -0.51 -3.04 -11.94
CA VAL A 127 -1.53 -2.73 -12.96
C VAL A 127 -2.57 -1.80 -12.37
N THR A 128 -3.21 -0.96 -13.17
CA THR A 128 -4.30 -0.10 -12.70
C THR A 128 -5.47 -0.93 -12.17
N LEU A 129 -5.98 -0.55 -10.99
CA LEU A 129 -7.16 -1.18 -10.39
C LEU A 129 -8.41 -0.50 -10.93
N ASP A 130 -8.93 -1.03 -12.04
CA ASP A 130 -10.20 -0.60 -12.60
C ASP A 130 -11.39 -1.25 -11.88
N GLU A 131 -12.60 -0.72 -12.08
CA GLU A 131 -13.83 -1.28 -11.51
C GLU A 131 -14.01 -2.77 -11.83
N ASP A 132 -13.67 -3.21 -13.05
CA ASP A 132 -13.75 -4.62 -13.44
C ASP A 132 -12.78 -5.50 -12.61
N LEU A 133 -11.54 -5.01 -12.38
CA LEU A 133 -10.55 -5.73 -11.58
C LEU A 133 -10.96 -5.75 -10.10
N TYR A 134 -11.47 -4.62 -9.59
CA TYR A 134 -12.04 -4.52 -8.25
C TYR A 134 -13.19 -5.52 -8.04
N GLN A 135 -14.14 -5.59 -8.98
CA GLN A 135 -15.23 -6.56 -8.94
C GLN A 135 -14.71 -8.00 -8.98
N LYS A 136 -13.68 -8.30 -9.79
CA LYS A 136 -13.05 -9.63 -9.81
C LYS A 136 -12.41 -10.00 -8.47
N ILE A 137 -11.77 -9.05 -7.78
CA ILE A 137 -11.22 -9.26 -6.43
C ILE A 137 -12.35 -9.51 -5.43
N MET A 138 -13.41 -8.69 -5.46
CA MET A 138 -14.58 -8.83 -4.59
C MET A 138 -15.29 -10.18 -4.76
N HIS A 139 -15.36 -10.69 -6.00
CA HIS A 139 -15.93 -12.01 -6.31
C HIS A 139 -14.94 -13.18 -6.12
N CYS A 140 -13.77 -12.94 -5.49
CA CYS A 140 -12.73 -13.96 -5.27
C CYS A 140 -12.22 -14.64 -6.55
N LYS A 141 -12.35 -14.00 -7.71
CA LYS A 141 -11.89 -14.53 -9.00
C LYS A 141 -10.38 -14.37 -9.20
N ILE A 142 -9.77 -13.40 -8.51
CA ILE A 142 -8.33 -13.16 -8.53
C ILE A 142 -7.74 -13.64 -7.21
N ARG A 143 -6.71 -14.49 -7.30
CA ARG A 143 -5.95 -14.93 -6.13
C ARG A 143 -4.85 -13.91 -5.84
N VAL A 144 -4.90 -13.36 -4.63
CA VAL A 144 -3.90 -12.52 -3.98
C VAL A 144 -2.94 -13.34 -3.12
#